data_AF-A0A1B8YKE4-F1
#
_entry.id   AF-A0A1B8YKE4-F1
#
_cell.length_a   1.000
_cell.length_b   1.000
_cell.length_c   1.000
_cell.angle_alpha   90.00
_cell.angle_beta   90.00
_cell.angle_gamma   90.00
#
_symmetry.space_group_name_H-M   'P 1'
#
loop_
_entity.id
_entity.type
_entity.pdbx_description
1 polymer ?
#
loop_
_entity_poly.entity_id
_entity_poly.type
_entity_poly.pdbx_seq_one_letter_code
_entity_poly.pdbx_strand_id
1 'polypeptide(L)' 'MQVAKWGNSLAIRLPASLVEILELREGDDIEIVVDDPRTFAVRKKPGSEVLLERLRTFRGKLPADFKFSRDEANDRG' A
#
# COMPACT_ATOMS: atom_id res chain seq x y z
N MET A 1 -1.77 21.55 -13.66
CA MET A 1 -0.69 20.55 -13.49
C MET A 1 -0.29 20.04 -14.86
N GLN A 2 0.99 19.77 -15.08
CA GLN A 2 1.49 19.17 -16.32
C GLN A 2 2.41 18.02 -15.95
N VAL A 3 2.44 16.99 -16.79
CA VAL A 3 3.38 15.88 -16.66
C VAL A 3 4.74 16.34 -17.18
N ALA A 4 5.79 16.08 -16.41
CA ALA A 4 7.18 16.38 -16.77
C ALA A 4 8.02 15.11 -16.77
N LYS A 5 9.15 15.12 -17.50
CA LYS A 5 10.14 14.04 -17.39
C LYS A 5 11.04 14.26 -16.18
N TRP A 6 11.27 13.18 -15.42
CA TRP A 6 12.27 13.11 -14.36
C TRP A 6 13.09 11.84 -14.56
N GLY A 7 14.31 11.99 -15.11
CA GLY A 7 15.11 10.87 -15.57
C GLY A 7 14.38 10.05 -16.64
N ASN A 8 14.26 8.74 -16.41
CA ASN A 8 13.52 7.81 -17.28
C ASN A 8 12.02 7.71 -16.96
N SER A 9 11.54 8.48 -15.97
CA SER A 9 10.16 8.43 -15.48
C SER A 9 9.39 9.72 -15.79
N LEU A 10 8.07 9.65 -15.62
CA LEU A 10 7.19 10.81 -15.65
C LEU A 10 6.83 11.24 -14.23
N ALA A 11 6.70 12.54 -14.02
CA ALA A 11 6.38 13.14 -12.74
C ALA A 11 5.27 14.19 -12.87
N ILE A 12 4.49 14.34 -11.81
CA ILE A 12 3.52 15.42 -11.63
C ILE A 12 3.91 16.24 -10.40
N ARG A 13 3.57 17.53 -10.40
CA ARG A 13 3.70 18.37 -9.20
C ARG A 13 2.48 18.18 -8.31
N LEU A 14 2.69 17.78 -7.06
CA LEU A 14 1.65 17.77 -6.04
C LEU A 14 1.51 19.19 -5.46
N PRO A 15 0.30 19.78 -5.44
CA PRO A 15 0.04 21.02 -4.71
C PRO A 15 0.37 20.88 -3.22
N ALA A 16 0.80 21.97 -2.58
CA ALA A 16 1.16 21.99 -1.16
C ALA A 16 0.03 21.48 -0.25
N SER A 17 -1.22 21.83 -0.55
CA SER A 17 -2.38 21.34 0.19
C SER A 17 -2.51 19.81 0.19
N LEU A 18 -2.16 19.13 -0.91
CA LEU A 18 -2.18 17.66 -0.93
C LEU A 18 -1.01 17.07 -0.16
N VAL A 19 0.17 17.71 -0.20
CA VAL A 19 1.35 17.29 0.57
C VAL A 19 1.04 17.35 2.07
N GLU A 20 0.38 18.41 2.52
CA GLU A 20 -0.04 18.60 3.92
C GLU A 20 -1.10 17.57 4.34
N ILE A 21 -2.18 17.42 3.57
CA ILE A 21 -3.28 16.47 3.89
C ILE A 21 -2.78 15.03 3.96
N LEU A 22 -1.84 14.65 3.09
CA LEU A 22 -1.28 13.30 3.04
C LEU A 22 -0.04 13.13 3.93
N GLU A 23 0.36 14.18 4.66
CA GLU A 23 1.54 14.22 5.52
C GLU A 23 2.81 13.69 4.84
N LEU A 24 2.99 14.05 3.56
CA LEU A 24 4.11 13.62 2.74
C LEU A 24 5.35 14.45 3.03
N ARG A 25 6.50 13.77 3.09
CA ARG A 25 7.82 14.36 3.24
C ARG A 25 8.74 13.84 2.16
N GLU A 26 9.81 14.58 1.88
CA GLU A 26 10.87 14.08 1.01
C GLU A 26 11.43 12.76 1.55
N GLY A 27 11.56 11.76 0.68
CA GLY A 27 12.00 10.42 1.05
C GLY A 27 10.89 9.48 1.56
N ASP A 28 9.63 9.93 1.65
CA ASP A 28 8.52 9.03 1.98
C ASP A 28 8.27 8.00 0.87
N ASP A 29 8.06 6.75 1.28
CA ASP A 29 7.55 5.71 0.40
C ASP A 29 6.04 5.88 0.19
N ILE A 30 5.66 6.14 -1.07
CA ILE A 30 4.27 6.25 -1.50
C ILE A 30 3.89 5.12 -2.46
N GLU A 31 2.64 4.69 -2.39
CA GLU A 31 2.04 3.78 -3.36
C GLU A 31 0.99 4.53 -4.18
N ILE A 32 1.05 4.38 -5.50
CA ILE A 32 0.00 4.85 -6.41
C ILE A 32 -0.80 3.63 -6.85
N VAL A 33 -2.10 3.63 -6.56
CA VAL A 33 -3.03 2.58 -6.98
C VAL A 33 -4.01 3.14 -8.01
N VAL A 34 -4.42 2.31 -8.96
CA VAL A 34 -5.51 2.65 -9.89
C VAL A 34 -6.83 2.36 -9.18
N ASP A 35 -7.61 3.39 -8.93
CA ASP A 35 -8.88 3.29 -8.19
C ASP A 35 -10.06 3.06 -9.16
N ASP A 36 -10.00 3.64 -10.36
CA ASP A 36 -10.99 3.55 -11.45
C ASP A 36 -10.32 3.88 -12.80
N PRO A 37 -10.90 3.58 -13.98
CA PRO A 37 -10.35 4.06 -15.25
C PRO A 37 -10.01 5.55 -15.26
N ARG A 38 -8.72 5.86 -15.40
CA ARG A 38 -8.14 7.22 -15.38
C ARG A 38 -8.15 7.92 -14.02
N THR A 39 -8.43 7.20 -12.94
CA THR A 39 -8.33 7.69 -11.56
C THR A 39 -7.21 6.96 -10.84
N PHE A 40 -6.28 7.71 -10.26
CA PHE A 40 -5.25 7.16 -9.39
C PHE A 40 -5.42 7.73 -7.99
N ALA A 41 -5.21 6.88 -6.98
CA ALA A 41 -5.14 7.28 -5.60
C ALA A 41 -3.70 7.21 -5.11
N VAL A 42 -3.29 8.22 -4.35
CA VAL A 42 -1.98 8.27 -3.69
C VAL A 42 -2.21 7.94 -2.23
N ARG A 43 -1.51 6.92 -1.73
CA ARG A 43 -1.51 6.60 -0.30
C ARG A 43 -0.09 6.47 0.20
N LYS A 44 0.15 6.94 1.43
CA LYS A 44 1.40 6.65 2.14
C LYS A 44 1.44 5.16 2.47
N LYS A 45 2.58 4.52 2.29
CA LYS A 45 2.72 3.11 2.65
C LYS A 45 2.53 2.96 4.17
N PRO A 46 1.66 2.05 4.65
CA PRO A 46 1.45 1.87 6.08
C PRO A 46 2.76 1.43 6.73
N GLY A 47 3.11 2.07 7.84
CA GLY A 47 4.23 1.65 8.68
C GLY A 47 4.00 0.25 9.28
N SER A 48 5.08 -0.33 9.81
CA SER A 48 5.05 -1.67 10.44
C SER A 48 3.98 -1.80 11.52
N GLU A 49 3.80 -0.77 12.38
CA GLU A 49 2.79 -0.83 13.45
C GLU A 49 1.36 -0.89 12.90
N VAL A 50 1.04 -0.11 11.86
CA VAL A 50 -0.28 -0.14 11.20
C VAL A 50 -0.53 -1.50 10.54
N LEU A 51 0.50 -2.09 9.95
CA LEU A 51 0.44 -3.45 9.40
C LEU A 51 0.19 -4.49 10.50
N LEU A 52 0.88 -4.38 11.64
CA LEU A 52 0.70 -5.28 12.77
C LEU A 52 -0.71 -5.16 13.37
N GLU A 53 -1.25 -3.94 13.51
CA GLU A 53 -2.64 -3.73 13.94
C GLU A 53 -3.64 -4.40 12.99
N ARG A 54 -3.46 -4.26 11.68
CA ARG A 54 -4.31 -4.96 10.70
C ARG A 54 -4.24 -6.48 10.88
N LEU A 55 -3.05 -7.05 11.08
CA LEU A 55 -2.88 -8.48 11.34
C LEU A 55 -3.54 -8.92 12.65
N ARG A 56 -3.52 -8.08 13.69
CA ARG A 56 -4.19 -8.37 14.99
C ARG A 56 -5.69 -8.60 14.81
N THR A 57 -6.35 -7.94 13.86
CA THR A 57 -7.79 -8.15 13.55
C THR A 57 -8.14 -9.57 13.08
N PHE A 58 -7.15 -10.37 12.66
CA PHE A 58 -7.34 -11.75 12.24
C PHE A 58 -7.08 -12.78 13.36
N ARG A 59 -6.65 -12.34 14.55
CA ARG A 59 -6.43 -13.24 15.69
C ARG A 59 -7.75 -13.92 16.11
N GLY A 60 -7.66 -15.20 16.47
CA GLY A 60 -8.81 -15.99 16.94
C GLY A 60 -9.83 -16.38 15.88
N LYS A 61 -9.61 -16.06 14.60
CA LYS A 61 -10.49 -16.49 13.49
C LYS A 61 -10.26 -17.94 13.05
N LEU A 62 -9.15 -18.54 13.45
CA LEU A 62 -8.81 -19.92 13.10
C LEU A 62 -9.27 -20.87 14.22
N PRO A 63 -9.74 -22.08 13.87
CA PRO A 63 -10.04 -23.14 14.84
C PRO A 63 -8.86 -23.43 15.76
N ALA A 64 -9.14 -23.90 16.98
CA ALA A 64 -8.11 -24.18 17.99
C ALA A 64 -7.13 -25.28 17.56
N ASP A 65 -7.56 -26.17 16.68
CA ASP A 65 -6.83 -27.29 16.10
C ASP A 65 -6.20 -26.97 14.73
N PHE A 66 -6.39 -25.74 14.22
CA PHE A 66 -5.84 -25.34 12.94
C PHE A 66 -4.31 -25.36 12.95
N LYS A 67 -3.72 -26.11 12.02
CA LYS A 67 -2.29 -26.10 11.73
C LYS A 67 -2.09 -25.68 10.29
N PHE A 68 -1.27 -24.66 10.08
CA PHE A 68 -0.88 -24.27 8.73
C PHE A 68 0.16 -25.26 8.19
N SER A 69 -0.17 -25.93 7.09
CA SER A 69 0.76 -26.73 6.29
C SER A 69 1.10 -26.00 5.00
N ARG A 70 2.39 -25.69 4.80
CA ARG A 70 2.85 -25.02 3.58
C ARG A 70 2.70 -25.92 2.36
N ASP A 71 2.95 -27.21 2.52
CA ASP A 71 2.94 -28.17 1.41
C ASP A 71 1.50 -28.38 0.92
N GLU A 72 0.55 -28.58 1.84
CA GLU A 72 -0.90 -28.65 1.50
C GLU A 72 -1.39 -27.36 0.82
N ALA A 73 -0.95 -26.19 1.29
CA ALA A 73 -1.37 -24.91 0.71
C ALA A 73 -0.79 -24.63 -0.70
N ASN A 74 0.32 -25.27 -1.06
CA ASN A 74 0.96 -25.11 -2.36
C ASN A 74 0.73 -26.30 -3.30
N ASP A 75 -0.03 -27.30 -2.85
CA ASP A 75 -0.33 -28.46 -3.67
C ASP A 75 -1.18 -28.03 -4.87
N ARG A 76 -0.63 -28.25 -6.06
CA ARG A 76 -1.31 -28.04 -7.34
C ARG A 76 -1.24 -29.42 -8.00
N GLY A 77 -2.30 -30.19 -7.86
CA GLY A 77 -2.40 -31.53 -8.46
C GLY A 77 -2.01 -31.55 -9.94
#